data_AF-A0A4C1WPQ3-F1
#
_entry.id   AF-A0A4C1WPQ3-F1
#
_cell.length_a   1.000
_cell.length_b   1.000
_cell.length_c   1.000
_cell.angle_alpha   90.00
_cell.angle_beta   90.00
_cell.angle_gamma   90.00
#
_symmetry.space_group_name_H-M   'P 1'
#
loop_
_entity.id
_entity.type
_entity.pdbx_description
1 polymer ?
#
loop_
_entity_poly.entity_id
_entity_poly.type
_entity_poly.pdbx_seq_one_letter_code
_entity_poly.pdbx_strand_id
1 'polypeptide(L)'
;MRKACKLRRYVQLRTDRQGTSGEGTVVYYKRFLHCCPVDTPRLIDLEATACKLAISGHGTLIIVSVYLASSKELLRSDLESLLALGEHVILFGDFNSKNAEWNCVSTNTNARILADLRDTLEFDVIAPLTPTLFPDKDRNRPDILDIALMRNVNLKLGCRDAAASFLRSLPSLHEIRAYL
;
A
#
# COMPACT_ATOMS: atom_id res chain seq x y z
N MET A 1 24.02 6.63 -7.76
CA MET A 1 23.26 6.69 -6.50
C MET A 1 22.36 7.92 -6.50
N ARG A 2 21.04 7.75 -6.62
CA ARG A 2 20.11 8.89 -6.48
C ARG A 2 20.05 9.31 -5.01
N LYS A 3 20.13 10.62 -4.75
CA LYS A 3 19.98 11.18 -3.39
C LYS A 3 18.58 10.88 -2.87
N ALA A 4 18.51 10.26 -1.69
CA ALA A 4 17.27 10.10 -0.94
C ALA A 4 16.61 11.46 -0.69
N CYS A 5 15.31 11.59 -0.95
CA CYS A 5 14.56 12.81 -0.69
C CYS A 5 14.35 12.95 0.83
N LYS A 6 15.19 13.76 1.49
CA LYS A 6 15.18 13.89 2.95
C LYS A 6 14.12 14.88 3.40
N LEU A 7 12.97 14.37 3.82
CA LEU A 7 11.92 15.18 4.43
C LEU A 7 12.25 15.49 5.90
N ARG A 8 12.25 16.78 6.26
CA ARG A 8 12.56 17.22 7.64
C ARG A 8 11.53 16.66 8.61
N ARG A 9 11.98 16.06 9.72
CA ARG A 9 11.17 15.37 10.76
C ARG A 9 10.55 14.03 10.35
N TYR A 10 10.88 13.50 9.19
CA TYR A 10 10.49 12.15 8.78
C TYR A 10 11.71 11.22 8.79
N VAL A 11 11.44 9.92 8.89
CA VAL A 11 12.36 8.83 8.63
C VAL A 11 11.90 8.13 7.36
N GLN A 12 12.84 7.78 6.49
CA GLN A 12 12.60 7.10 5.23
C GLN A 12 13.04 5.64 5.34
N LEU A 13 12.15 4.72 4.97
CA LEU A 13 12.46 3.32 4.71
C LEU A 13 12.23 3.06 3.23
N ARG A 14 13.17 2.39 2.57
CA ARG A 14 13.13 2.16 1.12
C ARG A 14 13.70 0.79 0.80
N THR A 15 12.99 0.07 -0.06
CA THR A 15 13.45 -1.18 -0.67
C THR A 15 13.54 -0.95 -2.17
N ASP A 16 14.74 -1.04 -2.73
CA ASP A 16 14.99 -0.92 -4.18
C ASP A 16 14.87 -2.30 -4.87
N ARG A 17 14.38 -2.34 -6.11
CA ARG A 17 14.45 -3.55 -6.96
C ARG A 17 15.90 -3.95 -7.20
N GLN A 18 16.18 -5.25 -7.19
CA GLN A 18 17.47 -5.76 -7.66
C GLN A 18 17.54 -5.62 -9.19
N GLY A 19 18.52 -4.85 -9.69
CA GLY A 19 18.88 -4.81 -11.11
C GLY A 19 18.30 -3.66 -11.93
N THR A 20 17.37 -2.85 -11.41
CA THR A 20 16.85 -1.64 -12.09
C THR A 20 17.02 -0.40 -11.22
N SER A 21 17.58 0.67 -11.79
CA SER A 21 17.70 1.94 -11.07
C SER A 21 16.38 2.70 -11.15
N GLY A 22 15.74 2.97 -10.01
CA GLY A 22 14.58 3.87 -9.92
C GLY A 22 13.27 3.25 -9.46
N GLU A 23 13.20 1.93 -9.31
CA GLU A 23 11.98 1.20 -8.93
C GLU A 23 12.12 0.59 -7.52
N GLY A 24 11.02 0.61 -6.75
CA GLY A 24 10.99 0.16 -5.36
C GLY A 24 9.90 0.85 -4.54
N THR A 25 9.65 0.37 -3.33
CA THR A 25 8.66 0.94 -2.39
C THR A 25 9.35 1.83 -1.34
N VAL A 26 8.62 2.82 -0.81
CA VAL A 26 9.13 3.75 0.20
C VAL A 26 8.06 4.06 1.25
N VAL A 27 8.45 4.08 2.52
CA VAL A 27 7.62 4.53 3.64
C VAL A 27 8.29 5.72 4.33
N TYR A 28 7.54 6.81 4.49
CA TYR A 28 7.94 7.93 5.33
C TYR A 28 7.08 7.97 6.59
N TYR A 29 7.70 8.00 7.76
CA TYR A 29 6.98 8.18 9.04
C TYR A 29 7.57 9.32 9.86
N LYS A 30 6.72 10.00 10.64
CA LYS A 30 7.15 11.11 11.50
C LYS A 30 8.06 10.57 12.61
N ARG A 31 9.19 11.25 12.86
CA ARG A 31 10.24 10.81 13.80
C ARG A 31 9.78 10.59 15.24
N PHE A 32 8.70 11.24 15.66
CA PHE A 32 8.14 11.07 17.02
C PHE A 32 7.24 9.84 17.15
N LEU A 33 6.93 9.14 16.06
CA LEU A 33 6.22 7.86 16.11
C LEU A 33 7.21 6.77 16.52
N HIS A 34 6.81 5.91 17.46
CA HIS A 34 7.56 4.73 17.86
C HIS A 34 7.45 3.66 16.76
N CYS A 35 8.24 3.85 15.70
CA CYS A 35 8.23 3.01 14.52
C CYS A 35 9.61 2.40 14.27
N CYS A 36 9.63 1.11 13.95
CA CYS A 36 10.84 0.36 13.63
C CYS A 36 10.70 -0.31 12.25
N PRO A 37 11.76 -0.36 11.42
CA PRO A 37 11.74 -1.16 10.20
C PRO A 37 11.45 -2.64 10.50
N VAL A 38 10.84 -3.33 9.55
CA VAL A 38 10.62 -4.78 9.59
C VAL A 38 11.20 -5.39 8.32
N ASP A 39 11.94 -6.49 8.48
CA ASP A 39 12.44 -7.23 7.33
C ASP A 39 11.27 -7.81 6.54
N THR A 40 11.16 -7.41 5.28
CA THR A 40 10.15 -7.94 4.38
C THR A 40 10.52 -9.35 3.95
N PRO A 41 9.56 -10.28 3.85
CA PRO A 41 9.82 -11.63 3.37
C PRO A 41 10.29 -11.58 1.92
N ARG A 42 10.83 -12.71 1.42
CA ARG A 42 11.12 -12.84 -0.01
C ARG A 42 9.78 -12.97 -0.77
N LEU A 43 9.50 -11.98 -1.60
CA LEU A 43 8.31 -11.91 -2.44
C LEU A 43 8.70 -12.25 -3.89
N ILE A 44 7.74 -12.77 -4.65
CA ILE A 44 7.95 -13.19 -6.04
C ILE A 44 7.64 -12.04 -7.00
N ASP A 45 6.44 -11.48 -6.89
CA ASP A 45 5.92 -10.46 -7.80
C ASP A 45 5.60 -9.14 -7.10
N LEU A 46 5.32 -9.18 -5.78
CA LEU A 46 5.15 -7.97 -4.98
C LEU A 46 6.49 -7.37 -4.56
N GLU A 47 6.56 -6.05 -4.57
CA GLU A 47 7.53 -5.30 -3.79
C GLU A 47 6.89 -4.75 -2.54
N ALA A 48 7.65 -4.78 -1.45
CA ALA A 48 7.18 -4.27 -0.18
C ALA A 48 8.27 -3.55 0.62
N THR A 49 7.82 -2.58 1.42
CA THR A 49 8.59 -1.99 2.50
C THR A 49 7.71 -2.00 3.74
N ALA A 50 8.16 -2.64 4.82
CA ALA A 50 7.39 -2.80 6.04
C ALA A 50 7.98 -2.02 7.22
N CYS A 51 7.10 -1.54 8.07
CA CYS A 51 7.47 -1.02 9.37
C CYS A 51 6.47 -1.45 10.43
N LYS A 52 6.94 -1.48 11.68
CA LYS A 52 6.15 -1.80 12.85
C LYS A 52 5.95 -0.53 13.65
N LEU A 53 4.70 -0.24 13.99
CA LEU A 53 4.29 0.87 14.83
C LEU A 53 3.78 0.32 16.17
N ALA A 54 4.34 0.79 17.28
CA ALA A 54 3.79 0.49 18.59
C ALA A 54 2.49 1.29 18.82
N ILE A 55 1.41 0.61 19.18
CA ILE A 55 0.15 1.24 19.58
C ILE A 55 0.05 1.16 21.10
N SER A 56 -0.06 2.31 21.76
CA SER A 56 -0.19 2.39 23.22
C SER A 56 -1.34 1.51 23.71
N GLY A 57 -1.03 0.52 24.56
CA GLY A 57 -2.02 -0.35 25.20
C GLY A 57 -2.60 -1.48 24.34
N HIS A 58 -2.24 -1.59 23.06
CA HIS A 58 -2.91 -2.50 22.10
C HIS A 58 -1.95 -3.26 21.18
N GLY A 59 -0.68 -3.43 21.58
CA GLY A 59 0.30 -4.20 20.83
C GLY A 59 0.92 -3.43 19.67
N THR A 60 1.22 -4.12 18.57
CA THR A 60 1.96 -3.56 17.43
C THR A 60 1.17 -3.69 16.15
N LEU A 61 1.17 -2.63 15.35
CA LEU A 61 0.61 -2.60 14.00
C LEU A 61 1.72 -2.66 12.97
N ILE A 62 1.61 -3.58 12.01
CA ILE A 62 2.49 -3.63 10.85
C ILE A 62 1.86 -2.80 9.72
N ILE A 63 2.66 -1.92 9.15
CA ILE A 63 2.29 -1.07 8.02
C ILE A 63 3.24 -1.42 6.88
N VAL A 64 2.69 -1.81 5.73
CA VAL A 64 3.45 -2.25 4.56
C VAL A 64 3.05 -1.44 3.34
N SER A 65 4.00 -0.74 2.74
CA SER A 65 3.82 -0.16 1.40
C SER A 65 4.07 -1.24 0.37
N VAL A 66 3.15 -1.41 -0.58
CA VAL A 66 3.15 -2.47 -1.59
C VAL A 66 3.10 -1.88 -2.99
N TYR A 67 3.80 -2.53 -3.92
CA TYR A 67 3.67 -2.29 -5.36
C TYR A 67 3.65 -3.62 -6.12
N LEU A 68 2.63 -3.84 -6.95
CA LEU A 68 2.58 -4.91 -7.95
C LEU A 68 2.75 -4.28 -9.34
N ALA A 69 3.70 -4.75 -10.14
CA ALA A 69 3.82 -4.27 -11.52
C ALA A 69 2.59 -4.66 -12.36
N SER A 70 2.13 -3.77 -13.24
CA SER A 70 0.93 -3.99 -14.08
C SER A 70 0.99 -5.22 -15.01
N SER A 71 2.19 -5.72 -15.30
CA SER A 71 2.42 -6.95 -16.09
C SER A 71 2.39 -8.23 -15.26
N LYS A 72 2.23 -8.13 -13.94
CA LYS A 72 2.27 -9.26 -13.00
C LYS A 72 0.89 -9.58 -12.45
N GLU A 73 0.73 -10.86 -12.11
CA GLU A 73 -0.47 -11.36 -11.46
C GLU A 73 -0.28 -11.34 -9.94
N LEU A 74 -1.35 -11.05 -9.20
CA LEU A 74 -1.30 -11.06 -7.75
C LEU A 74 -1.23 -12.50 -7.22
N LEU A 75 -0.13 -12.84 -6.54
CA LEU A 75 0.07 -14.18 -5.99
C LEU A 75 -0.44 -14.28 -4.56
N ARG A 76 -1.20 -15.35 -4.28
CA ARG A 76 -1.65 -15.70 -2.93
C ARG A 76 -0.49 -15.80 -1.93
N SER A 77 0.61 -16.43 -2.32
CA SER A 77 1.78 -16.64 -1.45
C SER A 77 2.44 -15.34 -1.00
N ASP A 78 2.48 -14.33 -1.87
CA ASP A 78 3.05 -13.03 -1.54
C ASP A 78 2.14 -12.30 -0.51
N LEU A 79 0.82 -12.33 -0.72
CA LEU A 79 -0.14 -11.78 0.26
C LEU A 79 -0.08 -12.50 1.60
N GLU A 80 -0.07 -13.83 1.62
CA GLU A 80 0.05 -14.62 2.86
C GLU A 80 1.32 -14.26 3.63
N SER A 81 2.45 -14.14 2.92
CA SER A 81 3.73 -13.77 3.53
C SER A 81 3.70 -12.37 4.16
N LEU A 82 3.06 -11.40 3.50
CA LEU A 82 2.90 -10.05 4.03
C LEU A 82 1.92 -9.98 5.21
N LEU A 83 0.79 -10.69 5.13
CA LEU A 83 -0.22 -10.74 6.19
C LEU A 83 0.24 -11.54 7.41
N ALA A 84 1.27 -12.37 7.28
CA ALA A 84 1.90 -13.11 8.36
C ALA A 84 2.95 -12.29 9.13
N LEU A 85 3.27 -11.06 8.71
CA LEU A 85 4.24 -10.20 9.40
C LEU A 85 3.82 -9.77 10.80
N GLY A 86 2.53 -9.86 11.13
CA GLY A 86 2.03 -9.54 12.46
C GLY A 86 0.55 -9.88 12.64
N GLU A 87 0.06 -9.69 13.85
CA GLU A 87 -1.35 -9.92 14.20
C GLU A 87 -2.26 -8.86 13.57
N HIS A 88 -1.83 -7.59 13.59
CA HIS A 88 -2.53 -6.45 12.99
C HIS A 88 -1.69 -5.92 11.83
N VAL A 89 -2.25 -5.95 10.62
CA VAL A 89 -1.52 -5.60 9.39
C VAL A 89 -2.34 -4.66 8.51
N ILE A 90 -1.71 -3.60 8.02
CA ILE A 90 -2.22 -2.76 6.94
C ILE A 90 -1.22 -2.83 5.78
N LEU A 91 -1.68 -3.36 4.66
CA LEU A 91 -0.98 -3.28 3.38
C LEU A 91 -1.59 -2.11 2.60
N PHE A 92 -0.79 -1.25 1.98
CA PHE A 92 -1.31 -0.12 1.20
C PHE A 92 -0.41 0.19 0.00
N GLY A 93 -1.03 0.63 -1.09
CA GLY A 93 -0.33 1.04 -2.30
C GLY A 93 -1.00 0.51 -3.55
N ASP A 94 -0.21 0.42 -4.62
CA ASP A 94 -0.69 0.03 -5.94
C ASP A 94 -0.57 -1.49 -6.13
N PHE A 95 -1.69 -2.17 -5.95
CA PHE A 95 -1.83 -3.61 -6.23
C PHE A 95 -2.12 -3.89 -7.71
N ASN A 96 -2.18 -2.87 -8.56
CA ASN A 96 -2.70 -2.95 -9.93
C ASN A 96 -4.03 -3.74 -10.00
N SER A 97 -4.88 -3.56 -8.98
CA SER A 97 -6.16 -4.24 -8.81
C SER A 97 -7.29 -3.24 -8.89
N LYS A 98 -8.15 -3.39 -9.89
CA LYS A 98 -9.29 -2.51 -10.13
C LYS A 98 -10.58 -3.30 -9.98
N ASN A 99 -11.51 -2.85 -9.15
CA ASN A 99 -12.82 -3.47 -8.96
C ASN A 99 -13.93 -2.41 -8.94
N ALA A 100 -15.01 -2.65 -9.67
CA ALA A 100 -16.20 -1.78 -9.65
C ALA A 100 -16.81 -1.63 -8.24
N GLU A 101 -16.74 -2.66 -7.39
CA GLU A 101 -17.20 -2.58 -5.99
C GLU A 101 -16.31 -1.67 -5.13
N TRP A 102 -15.09 -1.40 -5.60
CA TRP A 102 -14.12 -0.53 -4.95
C TRP A 102 -14.09 0.87 -5.60
N ASN A 103 -15.16 1.22 -6.32
CA ASN A 103 -15.33 2.47 -7.08
C ASN A 103 -14.37 2.65 -8.27
N CYS A 104 -13.69 1.59 -8.72
CA CYS A 104 -12.92 1.64 -9.96
C CYS A 104 -13.84 1.64 -11.19
N VAL A 105 -13.32 2.11 -12.33
CA VAL A 105 -14.08 2.14 -13.59
C VAL A 105 -14.35 0.74 -14.16
N SER A 106 -13.48 -0.22 -13.87
CA SER A 106 -13.59 -1.60 -14.36
C SER A 106 -13.12 -2.61 -13.33
N THR A 107 -13.41 -3.90 -13.58
CA THR A 107 -12.90 -5.02 -12.79
C THR A 107 -11.86 -5.81 -13.58
N ASN A 108 -10.62 -5.92 -13.07
CA ASN A 108 -9.53 -6.68 -13.70
C ASN A 108 -9.25 -8.03 -13.00
N THR A 109 -8.34 -8.84 -13.55
CA THR A 109 -7.99 -10.17 -13.02
C THR A 109 -7.45 -10.10 -11.60
N ASN A 110 -6.50 -9.21 -11.32
CA ASN A 110 -5.90 -9.07 -9.99
C ASN A 110 -6.94 -8.70 -8.92
N ALA A 111 -7.93 -7.88 -9.26
CA ALA A 111 -9.02 -7.58 -8.34
C ALA A 111 -9.95 -8.77 -8.06
N ARG A 112 -10.17 -9.65 -9.04
CA ARG A 112 -10.95 -10.89 -8.83
C ARG A 112 -10.20 -11.82 -7.87
N ILE A 113 -8.91 -12.05 -8.14
CA ILE A 113 -8.05 -12.84 -7.26
C ILE A 113 -8.06 -12.26 -5.84
N LEU A 114 -7.88 -10.95 -5.71
CA LEU A 114 -7.88 -10.28 -4.42
C LEU A 114 -9.24 -10.39 -3.70
N ALA A 115 -10.36 -10.31 -4.42
CA ALA A 115 -11.70 -10.50 -3.87
C ALA A 115 -11.92 -11.95 -3.39
N ASP A 116 -11.49 -12.95 -4.17
CA ASP A 116 -11.60 -14.37 -3.82
C ASP A 116 -10.76 -14.72 -2.58
N LEU A 117 -9.59 -14.08 -2.42
CA LEU A 117 -8.71 -14.29 -1.27
C LEU A 117 -9.18 -13.58 0.00
N ARG A 118 -10.09 -12.60 -0.11
CA ARG A 118 -10.54 -11.76 1.00
C ARG A 118 -11.02 -12.57 2.19
N ASP A 119 -11.96 -13.48 1.96
CA ASP A 119 -12.58 -14.27 3.02
C ASP A 119 -11.64 -15.36 3.54
N THR A 120 -10.78 -15.90 2.66
CA THR A 120 -9.84 -16.95 3.04
C THR A 120 -8.68 -16.43 3.89
N LEU A 121 -8.22 -15.20 3.62
CA LEU A 121 -7.10 -14.57 4.34
C LEU A 121 -7.55 -13.55 5.40
N GLU A 122 -8.87 -13.41 5.57
CA GLU A 122 -9.53 -12.61 6.62
C GLU A 122 -9.07 -11.14 6.65
N PHE A 123 -9.07 -10.48 5.49
CA PHE A 123 -8.78 -9.04 5.41
C PHE A 123 -9.97 -8.26 4.83
N ASP A 124 -10.01 -6.97 5.12
CA ASP A 124 -10.89 -6.02 4.46
C ASP A 124 -10.15 -5.26 3.36
N VAL A 125 -10.85 -4.96 2.27
CA VAL A 125 -10.37 -4.03 1.24
C VAL A 125 -10.96 -2.65 1.51
N ILE A 126 -10.10 -1.65 1.59
CA ILE A 126 -10.46 -0.25 1.76
C ILE A 126 -10.00 0.51 0.52
N ALA A 127 -10.97 1.03 -0.22
CA ALA A 127 -10.74 1.91 -1.35
C ALA A 127 -10.97 3.37 -0.95
N PRO A 128 -10.23 4.32 -1.53
CA PRO A 128 -10.51 5.73 -1.34
C PRO A 128 -11.86 6.10 -1.98
N LEU A 129 -12.54 7.10 -1.40
CA LEU A 129 -13.80 7.61 -1.94
C LEU A 129 -13.62 8.47 -3.20
N THR A 130 -12.38 8.78 -3.56
CA THR A 130 -12.02 9.62 -4.71
C THR A 130 -10.91 8.94 -5.52
N PRO A 131 -10.85 9.16 -6.85
CA PRO A 131 -9.79 8.65 -7.70
C PRO A 131 -8.38 8.99 -7.18
N THR A 132 -7.44 8.05 -7.33
CA THR A 132 -6.01 8.27 -7.04
C THR A 132 -5.16 8.38 -8.32
N LEU A 133 -5.69 7.89 -9.45
CA LEU A 133 -5.09 8.01 -10.76
C LEU A 133 -5.83 9.08 -11.59
N PHE A 134 -5.11 10.14 -11.93
CA PHE A 134 -5.57 11.18 -12.84
C PHE A 134 -4.73 11.08 -14.13
N PRO A 135 -5.32 10.65 -15.25
CA PRO A 135 -4.59 10.51 -16.50
C PRO A 135 -4.30 11.87 -17.13
N ASP A 136 -3.11 12.03 -17.72
CA ASP A 136 -2.67 13.27 -18.38
C ASP A 136 -3.50 13.65 -19.62
N LYS A 137 -4.27 12.70 -20.17
CA LYS A 137 -5.12 12.91 -21.34
C LYS A 137 -6.58 13.04 -20.90
N ASP A 138 -7.22 14.15 -21.26
CA ASP A 138 -8.62 14.51 -20.96
C ASP A 138 -9.68 13.44 -21.31
N ARG A 139 -9.32 12.42 -22.11
CA ARG A 139 -10.23 11.36 -22.54
C ARG A 139 -10.26 10.13 -21.62
N ASN A 140 -9.29 9.98 -20.74
CA ASN A 140 -9.30 8.87 -19.78
C ASN A 140 -10.02 9.32 -18.50
N ARG A 141 -10.95 8.51 -18.01
CA ARG A 141 -11.66 8.78 -16.77
C ARG A 141 -10.70 8.59 -15.58
N PRO A 142 -10.69 9.49 -14.59
CA PRO A 142 -9.99 9.26 -13.33
C PRO A 142 -10.42 7.93 -12.70
N ASP A 143 -9.47 7.23 -12.07
CA ASP A 143 -9.68 5.88 -11.55
C ASP A 143 -9.00 5.69 -10.19
N ILE A 144 -9.31 4.60 -9.51
CA ILE A 144 -8.65 4.21 -8.26
C ILE A 144 -7.57 3.19 -8.59
N LEU A 145 -6.36 3.46 -8.12
CA LEU A 145 -5.20 2.57 -8.30
C LEU A 145 -4.65 2.10 -6.93
N ASP A 146 -4.62 3.01 -5.96
CA ASP A 146 -4.13 2.72 -4.62
C ASP A 146 -5.28 2.29 -3.71
N ILE A 147 -5.10 1.13 -3.06
CA ILE A 147 -6.04 0.58 -2.08
C ILE A 147 -5.28 0.16 -0.82
N ALA A 148 -6.02 -0.10 0.26
CA ALA A 148 -5.49 -0.70 1.47
C ALA A 148 -6.16 -2.05 1.78
N LEU A 149 -5.37 -3.00 2.27
CA LEU A 149 -5.83 -4.27 2.81
C LEU A 149 -5.60 -4.26 4.32
N MET A 150 -6.61 -4.61 5.10
CA MET A 150 -6.55 -4.54 6.55
C MET A 150 -6.91 -5.89 7.18
N ARG A 151 -5.97 -6.48 7.92
CA ARG A 151 -6.18 -7.71 8.66
C ARG A 151 -6.18 -7.45 10.16
N ASN A 152 -7.25 -7.87 10.84
CA ASN A 152 -7.47 -7.68 12.28
C ASN A 152 -7.35 -6.22 12.76
N VAL A 153 -7.56 -5.23 11.89
CA VAL A 153 -7.52 -3.81 12.28
C VAL A 153 -8.93 -3.28 12.37
N ASN A 154 -9.39 -3.03 13.60
CA ASN A 154 -10.72 -2.49 13.86
C ASN A 154 -10.65 -0.96 13.97
N LEU A 155 -10.86 -0.27 12.85
CA LEU A 155 -10.98 1.18 12.85
C LEU A 155 -12.43 1.56 13.17
N LYS A 156 -12.64 2.41 14.18
CA LYS A 156 -13.94 3.09 14.37
C LYS A 156 -14.37 3.73 13.05
N LEU A 157 -15.67 3.79 12.74
CA LEU A 157 -16.19 4.30 11.46
C LEU A 157 -15.56 5.62 11.00
N GLY A 158 -15.38 6.61 11.90
CA GLY A 158 -14.69 7.86 11.56
C GLY A 158 -13.19 7.71 11.24
N CYS A 159 -12.54 6.65 11.72
CA CYS A 159 -11.17 6.29 11.36
C CYS A 159 -11.07 5.55 10.02
N ARG A 160 -12.14 4.89 9.53
CA ARG A 160 -12.16 4.34 8.15
C ARG A 160 -12.18 5.46 7.13
N ASP A 161 -12.95 6.52 7.36
CA ASP A 161 -12.89 7.74 6.57
C ASP A 161 -11.51 8.40 6.67
N ALA A 162 -10.86 8.34 7.83
CA ALA A 162 -9.49 8.81 8.01
C ALA A 162 -8.45 7.93 7.30
N ALA A 163 -8.64 6.61 7.21
CA ALA A 163 -7.79 5.71 6.44
C ALA A 163 -7.99 5.89 4.94
N ALA A 164 -9.23 6.05 4.47
CA ALA A 164 -9.53 6.48 3.12
C ALA A 164 -8.96 7.89 2.84
N SER A 165 -8.98 8.80 3.81
CA SER A 165 -8.30 10.10 3.75
C SER A 165 -6.77 9.98 3.72
N PHE A 166 -6.22 9.00 4.43
CA PHE A 166 -4.79 8.72 4.43
C PHE A 166 -4.37 8.24 3.04
N LEU A 167 -5.14 7.34 2.41
CA LEU A 167 -4.97 6.96 1.00
C LEU A 167 -5.08 8.18 0.06
N ARG A 168 -5.96 9.16 0.35
CA ARG A 168 -5.97 10.45 -0.38
C ARG A 168 -4.71 11.31 -0.15
N SER A 169 -4.11 11.22 1.04
CA SER A 169 -2.89 11.96 1.40
C SER A 169 -1.61 11.27 0.97
N LEU A 170 -1.70 10.00 0.55
CA LEU A 170 -0.66 9.37 -0.25
C LEU A 170 -0.59 10.19 -1.54
N PRO A 171 0.55 10.84 -1.80
CA PRO A 171 0.60 11.89 -2.79
C PRO A 171 0.30 11.31 -4.17
N SER A 172 -0.91 11.58 -4.66
CA SER A 172 -1.16 11.70 -6.08
C SER A 172 -0.26 12.83 -6.60
N LEU A 173 0.90 12.45 -7.13
CA LEU A 173 1.64 13.18 -8.17
C LEU A 173 2.17 14.61 -7.90
N HIS A 174 2.20 15.15 -6.66
CA HIS A 174 2.88 16.45 -6.44
C HIS A 174 3.94 16.52 -5.32
N GLU A 175 4.10 15.55 -4.43
CA GLU A 175 5.17 15.62 -3.40
C GLU A 175 5.89 14.30 -3.05
N ILE A 176 5.71 13.24 -3.86
CA ILE A 176 6.71 12.18 -4.03
C ILE A 176 7.04 12.13 -5.52
N ARG A 177 8.14 12.80 -5.91
CA ARG A 177 8.77 12.53 -7.20
C ARG A 177 9.52 11.21 -7.08
N ALA A 178 8.90 10.13 -7.55
CA ALA A 178 9.67 9.01 -8.07
C ALA A 178 10.46 9.56 -9.27
N TYR A 179 11.75 9.80 -9.10
CA TYR A 179 12.62 9.91 -10.27
C TYR A 179 12.71 8.50 -10.85
N LEU A 180 12.10 8.29 -12.03
CA LEU A 180 12.60 7.31 -13.01
C LEU A 180 14.06 7.58 -13.31
#